data_AF-M6RGX5-F1
#
_entry.id   AF-M6RGX5-F1
#
_cell.length_a   1.000
_cell.length_b   1.000
_cell.length_c   1.000
_cell.angle_alpha   90.00
_cell.angle_beta   90.00
_cell.angle_gamma   90.00
#
_symmetry.space_group_name_H-M   'P 1'
#
loop_
_entity.id
_entity.type
_entity.pdbx_description
1 polymer ?
#
loop_
_entity_poly.entity_id
_entity_poly.type
_entity_poly.pdbx_seq_one_letter_code
_entity_poly.pdbx_strand_id
1 'polypeptide(L)'
;MNDNITNSIRKFILHFILVTEVVGFTLTIGIAIVFFTTFLEMDSDQLKIAIRITLTTAVFTLMFAIFSDTCRLRPIHKYLFMLEKGITDKQISLNAQKSIFRIPFFHSIDIGLRILVTAFVVIYLLSQFIILETADYYNLGSLTLIMCLLVGVYTFFASEQLTFNLIKSGVFDHINISSLTKVRLTRSLTITFIFIVFVLAITVSGLVFKLNYSGIRKSYFNQMNNMNETLSIFTESIFEEVRSDSEKLKSDPFLFL
;
A
#
# COMPACT_ATOMS: atom_id res chain seq x y z
N MET A 1 9.36 26.44 35.79
CA MET A 1 8.19 25.60 35.38
C MET A 1 7.98 25.62 33.87
N ASN A 2 8.12 26.78 33.20
CA ASN A 2 7.92 26.93 31.75
C ASN A 2 8.91 26.14 30.87
N ASP A 3 10.18 26.04 31.28
CA ASP A 3 11.24 25.38 30.48
C ASP A 3 11.00 23.88 30.24
N ASN A 4 10.32 23.21 31.16
CA ASN A 4 10.02 21.78 31.03
C ASN A 4 8.90 21.53 30.00
N ILE A 5 7.96 22.48 29.87
CA ILE A 5 6.84 22.43 28.91
C ILE A 5 7.34 22.74 27.50
N THR A 6 8.13 23.80 27.32
CA THR A 6 8.74 24.14 26.02
C THR A 6 9.65 23.02 25.51
N ASN A 7 10.45 22.39 26.38
CA ASN A 7 11.24 21.21 26.01
C ASN A 7 10.38 20.01 25.60
N SER A 8 9.26 19.77 26.29
CA SER A 8 8.33 18.70 25.94
C SER A 8 7.69 18.91 24.56
N ILE A 9 7.33 20.15 24.23
CA ILE A 9 6.80 20.52 22.91
C ILE A 9 7.86 20.35 21.81
N ARG A 10 9.09 20.83 22.04
CA ARG A 10 10.20 20.66 21.08
C ARG A 10 10.51 19.18 20.83
N LYS A 11 10.56 18.38 21.89
CA LYS A 11 10.75 16.93 21.80
C LYS A 11 9.62 16.27 21.02
N PHE A 12 8.36 16.66 21.26
CA PHE A 12 7.21 16.18 20.51
C PHE A 12 7.31 16.49 19.02
N ILE A 13 7.62 17.73 18.64
CA ILE A 13 7.75 18.14 17.23
C ILE A 13 8.81 17.30 16.51
N LEU A 14 9.98 17.15 17.12
CA LEU A 14 11.06 16.35 16.56
C LEU A 14 10.69 14.87 16.45
N HIS A 15 10.17 14.27 17.52
CA HIS A 15 9.80 12.85 17.51
C HIS A 15 8.63 12.58 16.58
N PHE A 16 7.70 13.52 16.42
CA PHE A 16 6.60 13.41 15.48
C PHE A 16 7.14 13.19 14.07
N ILE A 17 7.93 14.13 13.55
CA ILE A 17 8.51 14.04 12.21
C ILE A 17 9.38 12.77 12.08
N LEU A 18 10.25 12.50 13.05
CA LEU A 18 11.20 11.39 12.94
C LEU A 18 10.49 10.02 12.96
N VAL A 19 9.54 9.82 13.86
CA VAL A 19 8.86 8.53 14.04
C VAL A 19 7.83 8.26 12.96
N THR A 20 7.08 9.27 12.51
CA THR A 20 6.02 9.06 11.51
C THR A 20 6.57 9.05 10.10
N GLU A 21 7.53 9.93 9.77
CA GLU A 21 8.05 10.04 8.41
C GLU A 21 9.18 9.04 8.15
N VAL A 22 10.24 9.00 8.97
CA VAL A 22 11.42 8.15 8.66
C VAL A 22 11.05 6.67 8.66
N VAL A 23 10.25 6.22 9.64
CA VAL A 23 9.80 4.82 9.71
C VAL A 23 8.89 4.50 8.53
N GLY A 24 7.93 5.37 8.22
CA GLY A 24 7.01 5.19 7.11
C GLY A 24 7.72 5.09 5.75
N PHE A 25 8.65 6.00 5.47
CA PHE A 25 9.43 6.01 4.22
C PHE A 25 10.35 4.79 4.12
N THR A 26 11.10 4.47 5.17
CA THR A 26 12.05 3.35 5.15
C THR A 26 11.31 2.02 4.93
N LEU A 27 10.18 1.84 5.61
CA LEU A 27 9.35 0.65 5.47
C LEU A 27 8.73 0.55 4.07
N THR A 28 8.22 1.67 3.54
CA THR A 28 7.57 1.70 2.22
C THR A 28 8.56 1.43 1.08
N ILE A 29 9.72 2.09 1.10
CA ILE A 29 10.77 1.88 0.10
C ILE A 29 11.33 0.46 0.20
N GLY A 30 11.61 -0.02 1.41
CA GLY A 30 12.15 -1.36 1.63
C GLY A 30 11.21 -2.45 1.10
N ILE A 31 9.92 -2.35 1.42
CA ILE A 31 8.92 -3.32 0.94
C ILE A 31 8.76 -3.24 -0.59
N ALA A 32 8.75 -2.04 -1.19
CA ALA A 32 8.69 -1.90 -2.64
C ALA A 32 9.88 -2.57 -3.35
N ILE A 33 11.11 -2.35 -2.84
CA ILE A 33 12.32 -2.96 -3.42
C ILE A 33 12.27 -4.49 -3.29
N VAL A 34 11.94 -5.01 -2.11
CA VAL A 34 11.78 -6.47 -1.91
C VAL A 34 10.75 -7.01 -2.89
N PHE A 35 9.63 -6.30 -3.08
CA PHE A 35 8.59 -6.72 -4.01
C PHE A 35 9.07 -6.78 -5.46
N PHE A 36 9.79 -5.76 -5.94
CA PHE A 36 10.38 -5.77 -7.27
C PHE A 36 11.35 -6.93 -7.46
N THR A 37 12.12 -7.29 -6.43
CA THR A 37 13.11 -8.38 -6.53
C THR A 37 12.53 -9.79 -6.44
N THR A 38 11.35 -9.95 -5.83
CA THR A 38 10.81 -11.28 -5.48
C THR A 38 9.53 -11.64 -6.22
N PHE A 39 8.74 -10.65 -6.66
CA PHE A 39 7.41 -10.88 -7.23
C PHE A 39 7.24 -10.40 -8.66
N LEU A 40 7.92 -9.32 -9.06
CA LEU A 40 8.00 -8.95 -10.47
C LEU A 40 9.26 -9.62 -11.02
N GLU A 41 9.08 -10.57 -11.93
CA GLU A 41 10.16 -11.33 -12.59
C GLU A 41 10.98 -10.43 -13.54
N MET A 42 11.52 -9.33 -13.03
CA MET A 42 12.24 -8.30 -13.77
C MET A 42 13.66 -8.76 -14.08
N ASP A 43 14.14 -8.41 -15.28
CA ASP A 43 15.56 -8.52 -15.58
C ASP A 43 16.41 -7.51 -14.76
N SER A 44 17.73 -7.67 -14.80
CA SER A 44 18.63 -6.84 -13.98
C SER A 44 18.60 -5.35 -14.32
N ASP A 45 18.26 -4.98 -15.56
CA ASP A 45 18.25 -3.59 -16.01
C ASP A 45 16.89 -2.93 -15.70
N GLN A 46 15.79 -3.66 -15.89
CA GLN A 46 14.45 -3.32 -15.43
C GLN A 46 14.42 -3.08 -13.92
N LEU A 47 15.05 -3.96 -13.14
CA LEU A 47 15.14 -3.80 -11.69
C LEU A 47 15.90 -2.53 -11.29
N LYS A 48 17.00 -2.20 -11.96
CA LYS A 48 17.75 -0.94 -11.71
C LYS A 48 16.89 0.28 -12.03
N ILE A 49 16.12 0.23 -13.12
CA ILE A 49 15.18 1.30 -13.50
C ILE A 49 14.10 1.45 -12.43
N ALA A 50 13.49 0.35 -11.98
CA ALA A 50 12.47 0.34 -10.93
C ALA A 50 12.95 0.95 -9.61
N ILE A 51 14.14 0.56 -9.17
CA ILE A 51 14.76 1.10 -7.96
C ILE A 51 15.04 2.61 -8.15
N ARG A 52 15.61 3.01 -9.28
CA ARG A 52 15.92 4.43 -9.55
C ARG A 52 14.66 5.30 -9.57
N ILE A 53 13.59 4.86 -10.23
CA ILE A 53 12.30 5.57 -10.26
C ILE A 53 11.73 5.71 -8.85
N THR A 54 11.75 4.63 -8.07
CA THR A 54 11.24 4.60 -6.70
C THR A 54 12.02 5.52 -5.77
N LEU A 55 13.35 5.51 -5.84
CA LEU A 55 14.18 6.41 -5.04
C LEU A 55 14.00 7.88 -5.44
N THR A 56 13.91 8.15 -6.74
CA THR A 56 13.71 9.52 -7.25
C THR A 56 12.36 10.08 -6.79
N THR A 57 11.28 9.32 -6.97
CA THR A 57 9.95 9.72 -6.50
C THR A 57 9.89 9.84 -4.98
N ALA A 58 10.54 8.96 -4.22
CA ALA A 58 10.61 9.05 -2.77
C ALA A 58 11.23 10.36 -2.27
N VAL A 59 12.25 10.89 -2.95
CA VAL A 59 12.84 12.20 -2.60
C VAL A 59 11.82 13.32 -2.78
N PHE A 60 11.07 13.34 -3.88
CA PHE A 60 10.01 14.33 -4.10
C PHE A 60 8.89 14.20 -3.06
N THR A 61 8.49 12.97 -2.74
CA THR A 61 7.48 12.70 -1.71
C THR A 61 7.95 13.13 -0.33
N LEU A 62 9.25 12.97 -0.01
CA LEU A 62 9.84 13.42 1.26
C LEU A 62 9.83 14.95 1.37
N MET A 63 10.15 15.66 0.29
CA MET A 63 10.06 17.13 0.25
C MET A 63 8.62 17.61 0.49
N PHE A 64 7.65 16.95 -0.14
CA PHE A 64 6.23 17.22 0.11
C PHE A 64 5.81 16.88 1.55
N ALA A 65 6.34 15.79 2.12
CA ALA A 65 6.08 15.39 3.50
C ALA A 65 6.53 16.46 4.51
N ILE A 66 7.76 16.95 4.37
CA ILE A 66 8.31 18.02 5.21
C ILE A 66 7.43 19.28 5.13
N PHE A 67 6.97 19.64 3.93
CA PHE A 67 6.07 20.78 3.74
C PHE A 67 4.71 20.57 4.42
N SER A 68 4.08 19.40 4.23
CA SER A 68 2.79 19.03 4.85
C SER A 68 2.87 19.09 6.37
N ASP A 69 3.94 18.49 6.95
CA ASP A 69 4.14 18.45 8.39
C ASP A 69 4.43 19.82 9.00
N THR A 70 5.21 20.64 8.31
CA THR A 70 5.45 22.03 8.73
C THR A 70 4.14 22.82 8.81
N CYS A 71 3.27 22.67 7.80
CA CYS A 71 1.95 23.30 7.80
C CYS A 71 1.06 22.79 8.94
N ARG A 72 1.08 21.48 9.19
CA ARG A 72 0.29 20.80 10.23
C ARG A 72 0.72 21.17 11.64
N LEU A 73 2.01 21.29 11.88
CA LEU A 73 2.60 21.63 13.19
C LEU A 73 2.62 23.15 13.44
N ARG A 74 2.29 23.98 12.45
CA ARG A 74 2.24 25.45 12.57
C ARG A 74 1.48 25.96 13.82
N PRO A 75 0.31 25.42 14.20
CA PRO A 75 -0.39 25.86 15.42
C PRO A 75 0.41 25.57 16.71
N ILE A 76 1.14 24.45 16.75
CA ILE A 76 1.97 24.05 17.89
C ILE A 76 3.23 24.92 17.95
N HIS A 77 3.87 25.22 16.82
CA HIS A 77 4.98 26.17 16.76
C HIS A 77 4.58 27.57 17.24
N LYS A 78 3.41 28.07 16.83
CA LYS A 78 2.88 29.36 17.32
C LYS A 78 2.68 29.35 18.84
N TYR A 79 2.19 28.24 19.39
CA TYR A 79 2.01 28.08 20.83
C TYR A 79 3.34 27.98 21.58
N LEU A 80 4.34 27.26 21.04
CA LEU A 80 5.70 27.22 21.58
C LEU A 80 6.30 28.64 21.66
N PHE A 81 6.20 29.40 20.57
CA PHE A 81 6.70 30.78 20.52
C PHE A 81 5.98 31.71 21.52
N MET A 82 4.68 31.52 21.70
CA MET A 82 3.89 32.24 22.69
C MET A 82 4.40 31.97 24.11
N LEU A 83 4.66 30.70 24.45
CA LEU A 83 5.20 30.28 25.75
C LEU A 83 6.61 30.83 26.00
N GLU A 84 7.49 30.77 24.99
CA GLU A 84 8.86 31.27 25.06
C GLU A 84 8.93 32.79 25.28
N LYS A 85 7.97 33.54 24.72
CA LYS A 85 7.86 34.99 24.91
C LYS A 85 7.09 35.40 26.16
N GLY A 86 6.53 34.46 26.91
CA GLY A 86 5.67 34.75 28.06
C GLY A 86 4.38 35.50 27.71
N ILE A 87 3.92 35.38 26.45
CA ILE A 87 2.68 36.00 25.98
C ILE A 87 1.52 35.08 26.35
N THR A 88 0.38 35.65 26.74
CA THR A 88 -0.85 34.88 26.99
C THR A 88 -1.90 35.21 25.95
N ASP A 89 -2.12 34.29 25.01
CA ASP A 89 -3.20 34.33 24.03
C ASP A 89 -4.03 33.03 24.09
N LYS A 90 -5.26 33.17 24.59
CA LYS A 90 -6.21 32.06 24.73
C LYS A 90 -6.56 31.43 23.38
N GLN A 91 -6.63 32.22 22.32
CA GLN A 91 -6.97 31.72 20.99
C GLN A 91 -5.85 30.86 20.39
N ILE A 92 -4.58 31.26 20.59
CA ILE A 92 -3.42 30.45 20.17
C ILE A 92 -3.40 29.11 20.93
N SER A 93 -3.64 29.13 22.25
CA SER A 93 -3.72 27.92 23.07
C SER A 93 -4.84 26.97 22.61
N LEU A 94 -6.04 27.49 22.36
CA LEU A 94 -7.17 26.69 21.88
C LEU A 94 -6.93 26.09 20.49
N ASN A 95 -6.25 26.83 19.60
CA ASN A 95 -5.92 26.34 18.27
C ASN A 95 -4.85 25.23 18.30
N ALA A 96 -3.83 25.36 19.15
CA ALA A 96 -2.83 24.31 19.35
C ALA A 96 -3.46 23.05 19.95
N GLN A 97 -4.34 23.21 20.94
CA GLN A 97 -5.10 22.12 21.54
C GLN A 97 -5.96 21.39 20.49
N LYS A 98 -6.76 22.12 19.71
CA LYS A 98 -7.58 21.52 18.63
C LYS A 98 -6.72 20.81 17.60
N SER A 99 -5.55 21.36 17.26
CA SER A 99 -4.61 20.72 16.34
C SER A 99 -4.13 19.37 16.87
N ILE A 100 -3.67 19.31 18.12
CA ILE A 100 -3.15 18.07 18.74
C ILE A 100 -4.16 16.93 18.74
N PHE A 101 -5.45 17.22 18.94
CA PHE A 101 -6.50 16.20 18.87
C PHE A 101 -6.79 15.68 17.47
N ARG A 102 -6.58 16.53 16.47
CA ARG A 102 -6.85 16.26 15.06
C ARG A 102 -5.66 15.60 14.37
N ILE A 103 -4.43 15.90 14.79
CA ILE A 103 -3.19 15.42 14.19
C ILE A 103 -3.22 13.92 13.89
N PRO A 104 -3.54 13.01 14.83
CA PRO A 104 -3.42 11.58 14.56
C PRO A 104 -4.26 11.12 13.37
N PHE A 105 -5.49 11.62 13.26
CA PHE A 105 -6.42 11.22 12.19
C PHE A 105 -6.10 11.88 10.86
N PHE A 106 -5.87 13.19 10.85
CA PHE A 106 -5.55 13.88 9.59
C PHE A 106 -4.17 13.51 9.06
N HIS A 107 -3.24 13.10 9.92
CA HIS A 107 -1.88 12.71 9.49
C HIS A 107 -1.90 11.30 8.91
N SER A 108 -2.62 10.37 9.53
CA SER A 108 -2.80 9.03 8.95
C SER A 108 -3.45 9.08 7.57
N ILE A 109 -4.46 9.93 7.37
CA ILE A 109 -5.11 10.08 6.06
C ILE A 109 -4.15 10.68 5.02
N ASP A 110 -3.43 11.74 5.40
CA ASP A 110 -2.45 12.38 4.51
C ASP A 110 -1.36 11.41 4.07
N ILE A 111 -0.78 10.64 5.00
CA ILE A 111 0.22 9.62 4.68
C ILE A 111 -0.36 8.55 3.75
N GLY A 112 -1.57 8.05 4.03
CA GLY A 112 -2.23 7.06 3.17
C GLY A 112 -2.44 7.57 1.75
N LEU A 113 -2.99 8.79 1.59
CA LEU A 113 -3.18 9.42 0.28
C LEU A 113 -1.86 9.67 -0.43
N ARG A 114 -0.83 10.09 0.30
CA ARG A 114 0.50 10.35 -0.24
C ARG A 114 1.16 9.06 -0.74
N ILE A 115 0.99 7.93 -0.04
CA ILE A 115 1.44 6.61 -0.50
C ILE A 115 0.70 6.22 -1.78
N LEU A 116 -0.63 6.37 -1.83
CA LEU A 116 -1.43 6.06 -3.01
C LEU A 116 -0.99 6.86 -4.24
N VAL A 117 -0.84 8.18 -4.09
CA VAL A 117 -0.40 9.06 -5.18
C VAL A 117 1.02 8.72 -5.62
N THR A 118 1.94 8.52 -4.67
CA THR A 118 3.34 8.19 -4.99
C THR A 118 3.44 6.86 -5.71
N ALA A 119 2.73 5.84 -5.24
CA ALA A 119 2.71 4.53 -5.87
C ALA A 119 2.10 4.59 -7.27
N PHE A 120 1.01 5.35 -7.47
CA PHE A 120 0.43 5.55 -8.79
C PHE A 120 1.41 6.19 -9.77
N VAL A 121 2.15 7.22 -9.32
CA VAL A 121 3.21 7.86 -10.12
C VAL A 121 4.32 6.86 -10.44
N VAL A 122 4.78 6.07 -9.47
CA VAL A 122 5.80 5.04 -9.70
C VAL A 122 5.34 3.99 -10.70
N ILE A 123 4.13 3.45 -10.54
CA ILE A 123 3.56 2.44 -11.44
C ILE A 123 3.39 3.01 -12.86
N TYR A 124 2.90 4.25 -12.97
CA TYR A 124 2.76 4.93 -14.25
C TYR A 124 4.11 5.17 -14.93
N LEU A 125 5.13 5.61 -14.20
CA LEU A 125 6.46 5.78 -14.76
C LEU A 125 7.07 4.43 -15.17
N LEU A 126 6.90 3.39 -14.34
CA LEU A 126 7.38 2.04 -14.66
C LEU A 126 6.77 1.51 -15.96
N SER A 127 5.47 1.72 -16.21
CA SER A 127 4.82 1.25 -17.42
C SER A 127 5.34 1.90 -18.71
N GLN A 128 6.04 3.04 -18.62
CA GLN A 128 6.68 3.67 -19.79
C GLN A 128 8.02 3.01 -20.15
N PHE A 129 8.66 2.33 -19.20
CA PHE A 129 10.00 1.74 -19.38
C PHE A 129 10.01 0.22 -19.33
N ILE A 130 8.99 -0.41 -18.75
CA ILE A 130 8.88 -1.85 -18.53
C ILE A 130 7.51 -2.32 -19.03
N ILE A 131 7.49 -3.44 -19.75
CA ILE A 131 6.24 -4.11 -20.14
C ILE A 131 5.73 -4.85 -18.90
N LEU A 132 4.70 -4.28 -18.27
CA LEU A 132 4.02 -4.87 -17.13
C LEU A 132 2.81 -5.69 -17.59
N GLU A 133 2.69 -6.92 -17.13
CA GLU A 133 1.50 -7.73 -17.39
C GLU A 133 0.33 -7.25 -16.53
N THR A 134 -0.91 -7.58 -16.92
CA THR A 134 -2.12 -7.24 -16.14
C THR A 134 -2.04 -7.76 -14.70
N ALA A 135 -1.40 -8.91 -14.49
CA ALA A 135 -1.18 -9.48 -13.16
C ALA A 135 -0.26 -8.61 -12.30
N ASP A 136 0.75 -7.98 -12.91
CA ASP A 136 1.69 -7.08 -12.22
C ASP A 136 1.01 -5.82 -11.72
N TYR A 137 0.12 -5.23 -12.53
CA TYR A 137 -0.69 -4.08 -12.11
C TYR A 137 -1.59 -4.43 -10.92
N TYR A 138 -2.21 -5.60 -10.94
CA TYR A 138 -3.05 -6.06 -9.82
C TYR A 138 -2.23 -6.26 -8.54
N ASN A 139 -1.04 -6.86 -8.68
CA ASN A 139 -0.10 -7.11 -7.58
C ASN A 139 0.43 -5.80 -6.97
N LEU A 140 0.89 -4.88 -7.81
CA LEU A 140 1.36 -3.56 -7.38
C LEU A 140 0.24 -2.72 -6.75
N GLY A 141 -0.96 -2.76 -7.32
CA GLY A 141 -2.14 -2.09 -6.76
C GLY A 141 -2.54 -2.66 -5.40
N SER A 142 -2.56 -3.99 -5.27
CA SER A 142 -2.89 -4.67 -4.01
C SER A 142 -1.85 -4.37 -2.93
N LEU A 143 -0.56 -4.42 -3.26
CA LEU A 143 0.52 -4.03 -2.36
C LEU A 143 0.37 -2.57 -1.92
N THR A 144 0.08 -1.67 -2.85
CA THR A 144 -0.11 -0.25 -2.56
C THR A 144 -1.25 -0.03 -1.57
N LEU A 145 -2.38 -0.70 -1.75
CA LEU A 145 -3.53 -0.59 -0.84
C LEU A 145 -3.19 -1.11 0.56
N ILE A 146 -2.53 -2.27 0.64
CA ILE A 146 -2.09 -2.85 1.92
C ILE A 146 -1.12 -1.91 2.63
N MET A 147 -0.15 -1.34 1.90
CA MET A 147 0.85 -0.42 2.44
C MET A 147 0.24 0.90 2.90
N CYS A 148 -0.68 1.47 2.10
CA CYS A 148 -1.45 2.64 2.47
C CYS A 148 -2.16 2.44 3.83
N LEU A 149 -2.81 1.29 4.01
CA LEU A 149 -3.52 0.97 5.24
C LEU A 149 -2.56 0.71 6.41
N LEU A 150 -1.53 -0.11 6.22
CA LEU A 150 -0.55 -0.45 7.26
C LEU A 150 0.17 0.79 7.79
N VAL A 151 0.75 1.59 6.89
CA VAL A 151 1.51 2.78 7.27
C VAL A 151 0.58 3.86 7.80
N GLY A 152 -0.62 4.02 7.23
CA GLY A 152 -1.63 4.95 7.74
C GLY A 152 -2.05 4.63 9.18
N VAL A 153 -2.32 3.36 9.48
CA VAL A 153 -2.71 2.91 10.82
C VAL A 153 -1.56 2.98 11.82
N TYR A 154 -0.35 2.57 11.41
CA TYR A 154 0.86 2.79 12.21
C TYR A 154 1.02 4.26 12.56
N THR A 155 0.89 5.15 11.58
CA THR A 155 1.00 6.60 11.74
C THR A 155 -0.05 7.14 12.70
N PHE A 156 -1.29 6.63 12.61
CA PHE A 156 -2.36 6.97 13.52
C PHE A 156 -1.98 6.66 14.97
N PHE A 157 -1.53 5.43 15.26
CA PHE A 157 -1.15 5.03 16.62
C PHE A 157 0.11 5.73 17.13
N ALA A 158 1.13 5.89 16.29
CA ALA A 158 2.34 6.60 16.65
C ALA A 158 2.03 8.06 17.02
N SER A 159 1.25 8.74 16.18
CA SER A 159 0.77 10.11 16.44
C SER A 159 -0.10 10.17 17.69
N GLU A 160 -0.94 9.16 17.92
CA GLU A 160 -1.77 9.08 19.10
C GLU A 160 -0.92 8.99 20.37
N GLN A 161 0.07 8.10 20.39
CA GLN A 161 0.97 7.92 21.52
C GLN A 161 1.77 9.19 21.81
N LEU A 162 2.30 9.85 20.78
CA LEU A 162 3.06 11.09 20.92
C LEU A 162 2.21 12.23 21.47
N THR A 163 0.99 12.41 20.94
CA THR A 163 0.06 13.44 21.42
C THR A 163 -0.45 13.14 22.82
N PHE A 164 -0.60 11.87 23.21
CA PHE A 164 -0.92 11.47 24.58
C PHE A 164 0.21 11.83 25.56
N ASN A 165 1.46 11.51 25.21
CA ASN A 165 2.63 11.85 26.03
C ASN A 165 2.77 13.37 26.21
N LEU A 166 2.51 14.15 25.15
CA LEU A 166 2.52 15.61 25.23
C LEU A 166 1.43 16.14 26.18
N ILE A 167 0.19 15.62 26.09
CA ILE A 167 -0.89 16.04 27.00
C ILE A 167 -0.57 15.65 28.45
N LYS A 168 -0.02 14.45 28.68
CA LYS A 168 0.38 13.97 30.01
C LYS A 168 1.47 14.84 30.65
N SER A 169 2.28 15.55 29.86
CA SER A 169 3.31 16.46 30.36
C SER A 169 2.79 17.77 30.95
N GLY A 170 1.46 18.00 30.98
CA GLY A 170 0.87 19.22 31.55
C GLY A 170 0.85 20.41 30.59
N VAL A 171 1.10 20.20 29.29
CA VAL A 171 1.07 21.29 28.30
C VAL A 171 -0.31 21.95 28.21
N PHE A 172 -1.36 21.23 28.61
CA PHE A 172 -2.73 21.76 28.68
C PHE A 172 -3.39 21.39 30.02
N ASP A 173 -2.98 22.07 31.08
CA ASP A 173 -3.49 21.86 32.45
C ASP A 173 -5.01 22.06 32.59
N HIS A 174 -5.66 22.70 31.61
CA HIS A 174 -7.10 22.96 31.61
C HIS A 174 -7.93 21.76 31.10
N ILE A 175 -7.31 20.66 30.70
CA ILE A 175 -8.00 19.51 30.08
C ILE A 175 -8.36 18.47 31.13
N ASN A 176 -9.62 18.07 31.16
CA ASN A 176 -10.02 16.85 31.86
C ASN A 176 -9.51 15.61 31.10
N ILE A 177 -8.37 15.09 31.55
CA ILE A 177 -7.68 13.95 30.92
C ILE A 177 -8.55 12.68 30.93
N SER A 178 -9.41 12.51 31.94
CA SER A 178 -10.16 11.26 32.15
C SER A 178 -11.23 10.97 31.08
N SER A 179 -12.02 11.97 30.70
CA SER A 179 -13.03 11.84 29.64
C SER A 179 -12.39 11.70 28.27
N LEU A 180 -11.27 12.37 28.07
CA LEU A 180 -10.51 12.35 26.84
C LEU A 180 -9.90 10.96 26.55
N THR A 181 -9.36 10.29 27.56
CA THR A 181 -8.80 8.93 27.41
C THR A 181 -9.86 7.94 26.93
N LYS A 182 -11.10 8.05 27.41
CA LYS A 182 -12.20 7.18 26.95
C LYS A 182 -12.54 7.40 25.48
N VAL A 183 -12.72 8.65 25.06
CA VAL A 183 -13.03 9.00 23.66
C VAL A 183 -11.92 8.53 22.70
N ARG A 184 -10.67 8.71 23.11
CA ARG A 184 -9.50 8.25 22.35
C ARG A 184 -9.45 6.74 22.22
N LEU A 185 -9.61 6.02 23.33
CA LEU A 185 -9.63 4.55 23.33
C LEU A 185 -10.70 4.00 22.38
N THR A 186 -11.94 4.53 22.44
CA THR A 186 -13.01 4.12 21.52
C THR A 186 -12.64 4.40 20.07
N ARG A 187 -12.12 5.60 19.75
CA ARG A 187 -11.71 5.96 18.39
C ARG A 187 -10.63 5.02 17.86
N SER A 188 -9.64 4.71 18.69
CA SER A 188 -8.51 3.86 18.32
C SER A 188 -8.93 2.41 18.14
N LEU A 189 -9.79 1.88 19.01
CA LEU A 189 -10.40 0.56 18.82
C LEU A 189 -11.21 0.49 17.52
N THR A 190 -12.05 1.49 17.23
CA THR A 190 -12.83 1.55 15.99
C THR A 190 -11.92 1.56 14.76
N ILE A 191 -10.86 2.36 14.74
CA ILE A 191 -9.91 2.39 13.61
C ILE A 191 -9.17 1.06 13.47
N THR A 192 -8.77 0.44 14.57
CA THR A 192 -8.15 -0.90 14.56
C THR A 192 -9.09 -1.92 13.94
N PHE A 193 -10.36 -1.92 14.36
CA PHE A 193 -11.36 -2.85 13.87
C PHE A 193 -11.62 -2.68 12.37
N ILE A 194 -11.81 -1.44 11.91
CA ILE A 194 -11.97 -1.11 10.49
C ILE A 194 -10.76 -1.60 9.69
N PHE A 195 -9.54 -1.34 10.18
CA PHE A 195 -8.31 -1.79 9.54
C PHE A 195 -8.24 -3.31 9.38
N ILE A 196 -8.52 -4.06 10.45
CA ILE A 196 -8.52 -5.53 10.41
C ILE A 196 -9.51 -6.03 9.36
N VAL A 197 -10.73 -5.47 9.33
CA VAL A 197 -11.75 -5.83 8.34
C VAL A 197 -11.29 -5.55 6.91
N PHE A 198 -10.68 -4.38 6.65
CA PHE A 198 -10.18 -4.04 5.32
C PHE A 198 -9.02 -4.94 4.86
N VAL A 199 -8.05 -5.21 5.73
CA VAL A 199 -6.93 -6.12 5.41
C VAL A 199 -7.44 -7.53 5.11
N LEU A 200 -8.37 -8.03 5.92
CA LEU A 200 -9.02 -9.33 5.68
C LEU A 200 -9.76 -9.33 4.34
N ALA A 201 -10.53 -8.29 4.04
CA ALA A 201 -11.27 -8.18 2.77
C ALA A 201 -10.33 -8.21 1.55
N ILE A 202 -9.24 -7.45 1.58
CA ILE A 202 -8.23 -7.44 0.51
C ILE A 202 -7.58 -8.82 0.37
N THR A 203 -7.19 -9.44 1.49
CA THR A 203 -6.52 -10.74 1.49
C THR A 203 -7.44 -11.84 0.95
N VAL A 204 -8.70 -11.89 1.40
CA VAL A 204 -9.70 -12.86 0.92
C VAL A 204 -10.00 -12.63 -0.56
N SER A 205 -10.16 -11.38 -1.00
CA SER A 205 -10.39 -11.04 -2.41
C SER A 205 -9.23 -11.52 -3.29
N GLY A 206 -7.98 -11.25 -2.89
CA GLY A 206 -6.79 -11.70 -3.61
C GLY A 206 -6.66 -13.23 -3.66
N LEU A 207 -6.99 -13.92 -2.56
CA LEU A 207 -6.98 -15.38 -2.50
C LEU A 207 -8.03 -16.00 -3.42
N VAL A 208 -9.27 -15.48 -3.38
CA VAL A 208 -10.37 -15.92 -4.27
C VAL A 208 -10.00 -15.67 -5.74
N PHE A 209 -9.44 -14.51 -6.06
CA PHE A 209 -8.97 -14.21 -7.41
C PHE A 209 -7.91 -15.21 -7.89
N LYS A 210 -6.89 -15.49 -7.06
CA LYS A 210 -5.83 -16.46 -7.39
C LYS A 210 -6.37 -17.87 -7.59
N LEU A 211 -7.26 -18.34 -6.71
CA LEU A 211 -7.87 -19.67 -6.83
C LEU A 211 -8.72 -19.80 -8.10
N ASN A 212 -9.54 -18.78 -8.40
CA ASN A 212 -10.35 -18.76 -9.61
C ASN A 212 -9.48 -18.74 -10.87
N TYR A 213 -8.47 -17.87 -10.93
CA TYR A 213 -7.55 -17.81 -12.06
C TYR A 213 -6.82 -19.14 -12.28
N SER A 214 -6.33 -19.77 -11.21
CA SER A 214 -5.69 -21.10 -11.28
C SER A 214 -6.65 -22.19 -11.75
N GLY A 215 -7.88 -22.20 -11.24
CA GLY A 215 -8.92 -23.15 -11.65
C GLY A 215 -9.29 -23.01 -13.13
N ILE A 216 -9.50 -21.77 -13.59
CA ILE A 216 -9.78 -21.45 -14.99
C ILE A 216 -8.62 -21.90 -15.87
N ARG A 217 -7.38 -21.52 -15.53
CA ARG A 217 -6.18 -21.91 -16.28
C ARG A 217 -6.08 -23.44 -16.42
N LYS A 218 -6.26 -24.18 -15.33
CA LYS A 218 -6.21 -25.65 -15.34
C LYS A 218 -7.31 -26.26 -16.20
N SER A 219 -8.54 -25.73 -16.12
CA SER A 219 -9.66 -26.17 -16.95
C SER A 219 -9.39 -25.95 -18.43
N TYR A 220 -8.88 -24.78 -18.82
CA TYR A 220 -8.50 -24.48 -20.19
C TYR A 220 -7.42 -25.42 -20.73
N PHE A 221 -6.35 -25.68 -19.96
CA PHE A 221 -5.32 -26.63 -20.39
C PHE A 221 -5.85 -28.05 -20.54
N ASN A 222 -6.71 -28.50 -19.63
CA ASN A 222 -7.35 -29.81 -19.76
C ASN A 222 -8.24 -29.89 -21.00
N GLN A 223 -9.03 -28.85 -21.30
CA GLN A 223 -9.85 -28.81 -22.51
C GLN A 223 -8.98 -28.84 -23.77
N MET A 224 -7.87 -28.10 -23.79
CA MET A 224 -6.95 -28.06 -24.92
C MET A 224 -6.29 -29.43 -25.15
N ASN A 225 -5.89 -30.14 -24.09
CA ASN A 225 -5.35 -31.49 -24.18
C ASN A 225 -6.39 -32.48 -24.72
N ASN A 226 -7.60 -32.48 -24.16
CA ASN A 226 -8.67 -33.37 -24.62
C ASN A 226 -9.04 -33.11 -26.10
N MET A 227 -9.06 -31.84 -26.52
CA MET A 227 -9.34 -31.46 -27.89
C MET A 227 -8.22 -31.90 -28.83
N ASN A 228 -6.96 -31.82 -28.39
CA ASN A 228 -5.81 -32.29 -29.13
C ASN A 228 -5.80 -33.82 -29.29
N GLU A 229 -6.13 -34.57 -28.24
CA GLU A 229 -6.33 -36.02 -28.32
C GLU A 229 -7.46 -36.38 -29.30
N THR A 230 -8.58 -35.66 -29.22
CA THR A 230 -9.73 -35.87 -30.12
C THR A 230 -9.33 -35.61 -31.58
N LEU A 231 -8.61 -34.51 -31.85
CA LEU A 231 -8.10 -34.21 -33.19
C LEU A 231 -7.09 -35.26 -33.69
N SER A 232 -6.25 -35.78 -32.80
CA SER A 232 -5.33 -36.88 -33.13
C SER A 232 -6.10 -38.13 -33.56
N ILE A 233 -7.12 -38.52 -32.80
CA ILE A 233 -7.97 -39.68 -33.11
C ILE A 233 -8.70 -39.47 -34.44
N PHE A 234 -9.29 -38.29 -34.67
CA PHE A 234 -9.96 -38.01 -35.95
C PHE A 234 -9.00 -38.08 -37.13
N THR A 235 -7.79 -37.53 -36.98
CA THR A 235 -6.76 -37.57 -38.02
C THR A 235 -6.35 -39.00 -38.32
N GLU A 236 -6.13 -39.81 -37.29
CA GLU A 236 -5.77 -41.22 -37.43
C GLU A 236 -6.91 -42.02 -38.08
N SER A 237 -8.16 -41.79 -37.71
CA SER A 237 -9.32 -42.44 -38.33
C SER A 237 -9.45 -42.11 -39.83
N ILE A 238 -9.16 -40.86 -40.23
CA ILE A 238 -9.17 -40.47 -41.65
C ILE A 238 -8.05 -41.20 -42.39
N PHE A 239 -6.85 -41.31 -41.80
CA PHE A 239 -5.75 -42.05 -42.39
C PHE A 239 -6.06 -43.54 -42.53
N GLU A 240 -6.66 -44.16 -41.52
CA GLU A 240 -7.09 -45.57 -41.57
C GLU A 240 -8.17 -45.80 -42.62
N GLU A 241 -9.16 -44.92 -42.74
CA GLU A 241 -10.22 -45.01 -43.74
C GLU A 241 -9.65 -44.89 -45.16
N VAL A 242 -8.81 -43.89 -45.41
CA VAL A 242 -8.10 -43.72 -46.70
C VAL A 242 -7.24 -44.93 -47.03
N ARG A 243 -6.54 -45.49 -46.03
CA ARG A 243 -5.73 -46.70 -46.22
C ARG A 243 -6.59 -47.91 -46.54
N SER A 244 -7.68 -48.12 -45.81
CA SER A 244 -8.63 -49.21 -46.01
C SER A 244 -9.25 -49.15 -47.41
N ASP A 245 -9.64 -47.96 -47.87
CA ASP A 245 -10.17 -47.76 -49.22
C ASP A 245 -9.12 -47.99 -50.30
N SER A 246 -7.87 -47.55 -50.06
CA SER A 246 -6.75 -47.85 -50.96
C SER A 246 -6.45 -49.36 -51.05
N GLU A 247 -6.51 -50.08 -49.93
CA GLU A 247 -6.33 -51.54 -49.89
C GLU A 247 -7.47 -52.26 -50.59
N LYS A 248 -8.73 -51.84 -50.41
CA LYS A 248 -9.89 -52.36 -51.14
C LYS A 248 -9.75 -52.17 -52.65
N LEU A 249 -9.38 -50.97 -53.11
CA LEU A 249 -9.13 -50.66 -54.51
C LEU A 249 -8.01 -51.51 -55.14
N LYS A 250 -6.97 -51.87 -54.37
CA LYS A 250 -5.93 -52.80 -54.83
C LYS A 250 -6.39 -54.25 -54.88
N SER A 251 -7.30 -54.64 -53.99
CA SER A 251 -7.85 -56.00 -53.91
C SER A 251 -9.02 -56.25 -54.87
N ASP A 252 -9.55 -55.20 -55.51
CA ASP A 252 -10.68 -55.29 -56.42
C ASP A 252 -10.23 -55.82 -57.80
N PRO A 253 -10.65 -57.04 -58.21
CA PRO A 253 -10.16 -57.67 -59.44
C PRO A 253 -10.58 -56.96 -60.74
N PHE A 254 -11.47 -55.97 -60.66
CA PHE A 254 -12.05 -55.27 -61.81
C PHE A 254 -11.26 -54.04 -62.28
N LEU A 255 -10.18 -53.66 -61.59
CA LEU A 255 -9.36 -52.48 -61.93
C LEU A 255 -8.11 -52.78 -62.77
N PHE A 256 -7.85 -54.05 -63.11
CA PHE A 256 -6.73 -54.50 -63.96
C PHE A 256 -7.19 -55.21 -65.25
N LEU A 257 -8.27 -54.73 -65.87
CA LEU A 257 -8.71 -55.15 -67.21
C LEU A 257 -8.97 -53.91 -68.07
#